data_AF-A0A1F2R1I6-F1
#
_entry.id   AF-A0A1F2R1I6-F1
#
_cell.length_a   1.000
_cell.length_b   1.000
_cell.length_c   1.000
_cell.angle_alpha   90.00
_cell.angle_beta   90.00
_cell.angle_gamma   90.00
#
_symmetry.space_group_name_H-M   'P 1'
#
loop_
_entity.id
_entity.type
_entity.pdbx_description
1 polymer ?
#
loop_
_entity_poly.entity_id
_entity_poly.type
_entity_poly.pdbx_seq_one_letter_code
_entity_poly.pdbx_strand_id
1 'polypeptide(L)'
;MTGQAQAPLFGTWTLNLAKSTYSPGPPPFKRATYKIEPWEKDAVRITQDMVRPRGGIAHFEWTGRFDGRDYALQGIEDYAVSNAYRQLDDRTFEVVQKVDGAEAITSRMTISPDGRTLTMVRSGSTVVYDKQ
;
A
#
# COMPACT_ATOMS: atom_id res chain seq x y z
N MET A 1 22.27 -7.19 12.85
CA MET A 1 21.01 -7.27 13.62
C MET A 1 19.98 -6.39 12.93
N THR A 2 19.22 -6.91 11.97
CA THR A 2 18.20 -6.13 11.24
C THR A 2 17.11 -7.09 10.78
N GLY A 3 16.17 -7.38 11.68
CA GLY A 3 15.02 -8.25 11.38
C GLY A 3 13.76 -7.88 12.15
N GLN A 4 13.78 -6.81 12.97
CA GLN A 4 12.66 -6.47 13.86
C GLN A 4 11.81 -5.29 13.38
N ALA A 5 12.33 -4.39 12.54
CA ALA A 5 11.59 -3.20 12.12
C ALA A 5 10.46 -3.50 11.09
N GLN A 6 10.63 -4.48 10.20
CA GLN A 6 9.58 -4.84 9.22
C GLN A 6 8.64 -5.98 9.67
N ALA A 7 8.94 -6.69 10.75
CA ALA A 7 8.13 -7.84 11.17
C ALA A 7 6.62 -7.52 11.35
N PRO A 8 6.22 -6.35 11.89
CA PRO A 8 4.80 -5.99 12.00
C PRO A 8 4.13 -5.71 10.65
N LEU A 9 4.89 -5.33 9.62
CA LEU A 9 4.39 -4.98 8.30
C LEU A 9 4.02 -6.22 7.47
N PHE A 10 4.83 -7.28 7.54
CA PHE A 10 4.63 -8.48 6.72
C PHE A 10 3.34 -9.20 7.08
N GLY A 11 2.61 -9.65 6.06
CA GLY A 11 1.34 -10.35 6.18
C GLY A 11 0.31 -9.89 5.16
N THR A 12 -0.91 -10.36 5.33
CA THR A 12 -2.05 -10.00 4.48
C THR A 12 -2.96 -9.04 5.23
N TRP A 13 -3.25 -7.90 4.60
CA TRP A 13 -4.10 -6.85 5.14
C TRP A 13 -5.38 -6.76 4.31
N THR A 14 -6.54 -6.71 4.94
CA THR A 14 -7.85 -6.63 4.27
C THR A 14 -8.52 -5.31 4.57
N LEU A 15 -9.06 -4.65 3.54
CA LEU A 15 -9.73 -3.35 3.69
C LEU A 15 -10.91 -3.42 4.65
N ASN A 16 -10.88 -2.52 5.62
CA ASN A 16 -11.98 -2.25 6.53
C ASN A 16 -12.72 -1.00 6.06
N LEU A 17 -13.81 -1.19 5.31
CA LEU A 17 -14.65 -0.09 4.84
C LEU A 17 -15.35 0.66 5.98
N ALA A 18 -15.69 -0.01 7.08
CA ALA A 18 -16.37 0.62 8.21
C ALA A 18 -15.48 1.63 8.95
N LYS A 19 -14.15 1.43 8.95
CA LYS A 19 -13.17 2.34 9.53
C LYS A 19 -12.56 3.32 8.52
N SER A 20 -12.81 3.12 7.22
CA SER A 20 -12.22 3.95 6.15
C SER A 20 -13.09 5.16 5.83
N THR A 21 -12.46 6.25 5.42
CA THR A 21 -13.13 7.49 4.98
C THR A 21 -12.67 7.89 3.57
N TYR A 22 -13.59 8.41 2.78
CA TYR A 22 -13.36 8.86 1.40
C TYR A 22 -14.15 10.15 1.15
N SER A 23 -13.45 11.20 0.70
CA SER A 23 -13.98 12.52 0.40
C SER A 23 -13.29 13.09 -0.85
N PRO A 24 -14.04 13.32 -1.94
CA PRO A 24 -15.43 12.91 -2.14
C PRO A 24 -15.57 11.37 -2.13
N GLY A 25 -16.66 10.87 -1.54
CA GLY A 25 -17.06 9.47 -1.68
C GLY A 25 -17.72 9.20 -3.04
N PRO A 26 -18.07 7.94 -3.36
CA PRO A 26 -17.95 6.72 -2.55
C PRO A 26 -16.55 6.07 -2.61
N PRO A 27 -16.26 5.02 -1.80
CA PRO A 27 -15.01 4.26 -1.92
C PRO A 27 -14.84 3.65 -3.32
N PRO A 28 -13.60 3.66 -3.88
CA PRO A 28 -13.33 3.14 -5.22
C PRO A 28 -13.40 1.61 -5.33
N PHE A 29 -13.31 0.90 -4.20
CA PHE A 29 -13.31 -0.56 -4.13
C PHE A 29 -14.20 -1.03 -2.98
N LYS A 30 -14.93 -2.13 -3.19
CA LYS A 30 -15.73 -2.80 -2.17
C LYS A 30 -14.96 -3.87 -1.40
N ARG A 31 -13.82 -4.31 -1.94
CA ARG A 31 -12.89 -5.25 -1.32
C ARG A 31 -11.48 -4.93 -1.79
N ALA A 32 -10.52 -5.09 -0.90
CA ALA A 32 -9.10 -4.97 -1.19
C ALA A 32 -8.32 -5.88 -0.26
N THR A 33 -7.33 -6.57 -0.79
CA THR A 33 -6.30 -7.25 -0.02
C THR A 33 -4.94 -6.69 -0.40
N TYR A 34 -4.08 -6.56 0.60
CA TYR A 34 -2.73 -6.06 0.46
C TYR A 34 -1.78 -7.02 1.13
N LYS A 35 -1.06 -7.81 0.35
CA LYS A 35 -0.12 -8.83 0.83
C LYS A 35 1.28 -8.27 0.75
N ILE A 36 2.00 -8.24 1.86
CA ILE A 36 3.35 -7.70 1.96
C ILE A 36 4.27 -8.81 2.46
N GLU A 37 5.29 -9.15 1.69
CA GLU A 37 6.16 -10.29 1.93
C GLU A 37 7.63 -9.93 1.75
N PRO A 38 8.53 -10.52 2.54
CA PRO A 38 9.96 -10.39 2.27
C PRO A 38 10.26 -10.92 0.87
N TRP A 39 11.14 -10.23 0.16
CA TRP A 39 11.66 -10.64 -1.13
C TRP A 39 13.18 -10.56 -1.10
N GLU A 40 13.85 -11.23 -2.05
CA GLU A 40 15.30 -11.33 -2.18
C GLU A 40 16.11 -10.23 -1.47
N LYS A 41 17.00 -10.66 -0.56
CA LYS A 41 17.78 -9.78 0.31
C LYS A 41 16.84 -8.93 1.20
N ASP A 42 16.84 -7.62 1.01
CA ASP A 42 16.10 -6.60 1.74
C ASP A 42 15.01 -5.95 0.86
N ALA A 43 14.66 -6.60 -0.26
CA ALA A 43 13.49 -6.22 -1.04
C ALA A 43 12.21 -6.72 -0.38
N VAL A 44 11.08 -6.18 -0.84
CA VAL A 44 9.74 -6.55 -0.43
C VAL A 44 8.91 -6.75 -1.68
N ARG A 45 8.08 -7.79 -1.68
CA ARG A 45 7.04 -7.97 -2.68
C ARG A 45 5.70 -7.60 -2.07
N ILE A 46 4.93 -6.87 -2.84
CA ILE A 46 3.64 -6.35 -2.48
C ILE A 46 2.66 -6.76 -3.57
N THR A 47 1.57 -7.42 -3.18
CA THR A 47 0.49 -7.81 -4.09
C THR A 47 -0.82 -7.17 -3.62
N GLN A 48 -1.53 -6.53 -4.55
CA GLN A 48 -2.82 -5.90 -4.32
C GLN A 48 -3.89 -6.57 -5.16
N ASP A 49 -4.95 -7.07 -4.53
CA ASP A 49 -6.14 -7.56 -5.23
C ASP A 49 -7.36 -6.75 -4.80
N MET A 50 -8.01 -6.12 -5.77
CA MET A 50 -9.08 -5.16 -5.53
C MET A 50 -10.34 -5.57 -6.30
N VAL A 51 -11.50 -5.33 -5.72
CA VAL A 51 -12.80 -5.51 -6.39
C VAL A 51 -13.55 -4.18 -6.37
N ARG A 52 -13.88 -3.68 -7.55
CA ARG A 52 -14.71 -2.47 -7.75
C ARG A 52 -16.16 -2.75 -7.36
N PRO A 53 -16.95 -1.73 -6.98
CA PRO A 53 -18.35 -1.91 -6.57
C PRO A 53 -19.19 -2.75 -7.55
N ARG A 54 -19.01 -2.51 -8.86
CA ARG A 54 -19.75 -3.16 -9.96
C ARG A 54 -19.11 -4.45 -10.53
N GLY A 55 -18.10 -5.02 -9.88
CA GLY A 55 -17.58 -6.35 -10.24
C GLY A 55 -16.34 -6.40 -11.14
N GLY A 56 -15.67 -5.28 -11.40
CA GLY A 56 -14.32 -5.28 -12.01
C GLY A 56 -13.24 -5.62 -10.99
N ILE A 57 -12.26 -6.42 -11.37
CA ILE A 57 -11.08 -6.76 -10.55
C ILE A 57 -9.86 -5.95 -11.00
N ALA A 58 -8.95 -5.70 -10.07
CA ALA A 58 -7.62 -5.18 -10.37
C ALA A 58 -6.60 -5.97 -9.56
N HIS A 59 -5.49 -6.33 -10.20
CA HIS A 59 -4.38 -7.06 -9.61
C HIS A 59 -3.10 -6.28 -9.89
N PHE A 60 -2.35 -5.93 -8.85
CA PHE A 60 -1.09 -5.21 -8.99
C PHE A 60 0.01 -5.89 -8.19
N GLU A 61 1.21 -5.84 -8.74
CA GLU A 61 2.41 -6.33 -8.06
C GLU A 61 3.49 -5.26 -8.03
N TRP A 62 4.14 -5.12 -6.89
CA TRP A 62 5.27 -4.22 -6.72
C TRP A 62 6.39 -4.97 -6.00
N THR A 63 7.58 -4.89 -6.56
CA THR A 63 8.80 -5.41 -5.92
C THR A 63 9.79 -4.28 -5.82
N GLY A 64 10.22 -3.96 -4.60
CA GLY A 64 11.11 -2.84 -4.35
C GLY A 64 11.63 -2.81 -2.94
N ARG A 65 12.21 -1.67 -2.56
CA ARG A 65 12.79 -1.43 -1.24
C ARG A 65 12.15 -0.20 -0.61
N PHE A 66 12.29 -0.06 0.70
CA PHE A 66 11.80 1.11 1.44
C PHE A 66 12.85 2.23 1.52
N ASP A 67 13.56 2.46 0.42
CA ASP A 67 14.69 3.39 0.29
C ASP A 67 14.32 4.73 -0.37
N GLY A 68 13.03 4.94 -0.69
CA GLY A 68 12.52 6.13 -1.35
C GLY A 68 12.80 6.20 -2.84
N ARG A 69 13.27 5.12 -3.48
CA ARG A 69 13.46 5.06 -4.93
C ARG A 69 12.19 4.59 -5.63
N ASP A 70 12.03 5.02 -6.87
CA ASP A 70 10.94 4.57 -7.73
C ASP A 70 11.14 3.12 -8.17
N TYR A 71 10.14 2.28 -7.88
CA TYR A 71 10.03 0.93 -8.44
C TYR A 71 8.67 0.80 -9.15
N ALA A 72 8.68 0.15 -10.31
CA ALA A 72 7.49 0.02 -11.16
C ALA A 72 6.39 -0.83 -10.49
N LEU A 73 5.15 -0.34 -10.56
CA LEU A 73 3.95 -1.08 -10.22
C LEU A 73 3.47 -1.83 -11.47
N GLN A 74 3.45 -3.15 -11.40
CA GLN A 74 2.99 -4.03 -12.48
C GLN A 74 1.46 -4.19 -12.44
N GLY A 75 0.87 -4.57 -13.58
CA GLY A 75 -0.58 -4.77 -13.73
C GLY A 75 -1.35 -3.55 -14.23
N ILE A 76 -0.65 -2.53 -14.74
CA ILE A 76 -1.22 -1.35 -15.39
C ILE A 76 -0.65 -1.28 -16.81
N GLU A 77 -1.54 -1.26 -17.80
CA GLU A 77 -1.16 -1.29 -19.23
C GLU A 77 -1.15 0.09 -19.87
N ASP A 78 -2.06 0.98 -19.44
CA ASP A 78 -2.31 2.26 -20.12
C ASP A 78 -1.28 3.35 -19.82
N TYR A 79 -0.57 3.26 -18.70
CA TYR A 79 0.38 4.28 -18.23
C TYR A 79 1.43 3.68 -17.30
N ALA A 80 2.61 4.31 -17.25
CA ALA A 80 3.69 3.86 -16.38
C ALA A 80 3.43 4.34 -14.94
N VAL A 81 3.28 3.40 -14.01
CA VAL A 81 3.15 3.72 -12.59
C VAL A 81 4.36 3.23 -11.81
N SER A 82 4.90 4.09 -10.94
CA SER A 82 5.86 3.70 -9.92
C SER A 82 5.35 4.06 -8.54
N ASN A 83 5.79 3.30 -7.53
CA ASN A 83 5.69 3.71 -6.15
C ASN A 83 7.10 3.76 -5.54
N ALA A 84 7.37 4.84 -4.82
CA ALA A 84 8.54 5.01 -3.97
C ALA A 84 8.09 4.95 -2.51
N TYR A 85 8.47 3.88 -1.83
CA TYR A 85 8.24 3.72 -0.40
C TYR A 85 9.48 4.18 0.36
N ARG A 86 9.32 5.02 1.37
CA ARG A 86 10.40 5.47 2.24
C ARG A 86 10.04 5.18 3.68
N GLN A 87 10.87 4.39 4.37
CA GLN A 87 10.69 4.17 5.80
C GLN A 87 11.05 5.45 6.56
N LEU A 88 10.15 5.89 7.44
CA LEU A 88 10.35 7.08 8.28
C LEU A 88 10.66 6.70 9.73
N ASP A 89 10.04 5.63 10.22
CA ASP A 89 10.33 4.99 11.52
C ASP A 89 9.94 3.49 11.47
N ASP A 90 9.96 2.80 12.61
CA ASP A 90 9.67 1.36 12.70
C ASP A 90 8.26 0.95 12.22
N ARG A 91 7.30 1.89 12.17
CA ARG A 91 5.90 1.60 11.82
C ARG A 91 5.32 2.55 10.78
N THR A 92 6.06 3.57 10.37
CA THR A 92 5.57 4.63 9.48
C THR A 92 6.41 4.70 8.21
N PHE A 93 5.71 4.79 7.09
CA PHE A 93 6.28 4.90 5.75
C PHE A 93 5.61 6.04 5.01
N GLU A 94 6.40 6.75 4.21
CA GLU A 94 5.88 7.60 3.14
C GLU A 94 5.77 6.78 1.87
N VAL A 95 4.74 7.06 1.08
CA VAL A 95 4.53 6.46 -0.24
C VAL A 95 4.29 7.58 -1.24
N VAL A 96 5.14 7.67 -2.25
CA VAL A 96 4.94 8.56 -3.39
C VAL A 96 4.61 7.69 -4.59
N GLN A 97 3.43 7.90 -5.16
CA GLN A 97 3.03 7.29 -6.42
C GLN A 97 3.23 8.28 -7.55
N LYS A 98 3.83 7.82 -8.64
CA LYS A 98 4.01 8.59 -9.86
C LYS A 98 3.30 7.92 -11.03
N VAL A 99 2.74 8.74 -11.91
CA VAL A 99 2.16 8.33 -13.19
C VAL A 99 2.92 9.06 -14.29
N ASP A 100 3.48 8.31 -15.23
CA ASP A 100 4.33 8.81 -16.32
C ASP A 100 5.45 9.74 -15.82
N GLY A 101 6.02 9.39 -14.65
CA GLY A 101 7.11 10.13 -14.00
C GLY A 101 6.69 11.35 -13.18
N ALA A 102 5.43 11.78 -13.24
CA ALA A 102 4.89 12.88 -12.45
C ALA A 102 4.27 12.39 -11.13
N GLU A 103 4.52 13.10 -10.03
CA GLU A 103 3.91 12.77 -8.73
C GLU A 103 2.39 12.95 -8.78
N ALA A 104 1.65 11.87 -8.54
CA ALA A 104 0.20 11.85 -8.55
C ALA A 104 -0.38 11.83 -7.14
N ILE A 105 0.21 11.05 -6.23
CA ILE A 105 -0.29 10.86 -4.87
C ILE A 105 0.89 10.73 -3.90
N THR A 106 0.83 11.49 -2.80
CA THR A 106 1.65 11.24 -1.61
C THR A 106 0.75 10.71 -0.49
N SER A 107 1.17 9.62 0.15
CA SER A 107 0.44 8.98 1.25
C SER A 107 1.36 8.68 2.42
N ARG A 108 0.79 8.59 3.61
CA ARG A 108 1.46 8.07 4.82
C ARG A 108 0.83 6.75 5.22
N MET A 109 1.65 5.70 5.30
CA MET A 109 1.26 4.37 5.77
C MET A 109 1.77 4.16 7.20
N THR A 110 0.89 3.83 8.13
CA THR A 110 1.22 3.58 9.53
C THR A 110 0.66 2.24 9.99
N ILE A 111 1.50 1.44 10.63
CA ILE A 111 1.13 0.20 11.30
C ILE A 111 0.86 0.47 12.78
N SER A 112 -0.25 -0.04 13.33
CA SER A 112 -0.57 0.12 14.75
C SER A 112 0.47 -0.57 15.65
N PRO A 113 0.64 -0.13 16.92
CA PRO A 113 1.60 -0.73 17.83
C PRO A 113 1.44 -2.25 18.02
N ASP A 114 0.19 -2.74 17.98
CA ASP A 114 -0.14 -4.16 18.09
C ASP A 114 0.01 -4.93 16.77
N GLY A 115 0.39 -4.26 15.68
CA GLY A 115 0.63 -4.86 14.38
C GLY A 115 -0.63 -5.38 13.68
N ARG A 116 -1.84 -4.98 14.10
CA ARG A 116 -3.12 -5.49 13.56
C ARG A 116 -3.85 -4.54 12.62
N THR A 117 -3.50 -3.26 12.63
CA THR A 117 -4.12 -2.24 11.76
C THR A 117 -3.07 -1.55 10.91
N LEU A 118 -3.33 -1.44 9.61
CA LEU A 118 -2.57 -0.60 8.67
C LEU A 118 -3.48 0.55 8.25
N THR A 119 -3.00 1.78 8.42
CA THR A 119 -3.71 2.99 8.00
C THR A 119 -2.92 3.70 6.92
N MET A 120 -3.58 4.03 5.81
CA MET A 120 -3.02 4.84 4.73
C MET A 120 -3.78 6.16 4.62
N VAL A 121 -3.09 7.26 4.90
CA VAL A 121 -3.66 8.62 4.84
C VAL A 121 -3.13 9.33 3.61
N ARG A 122 -4.02 9.93 2.83
CA ARG A 122 -3.69 10.80 1.69
C ARG A 122 -4.78 11.86 1.55
N SER A 123 -4.56 12.84 0.68
CA SER A 123 -5.56 13.89 0.44
C SER A 123 -6.93 13.26 0.13
N GLY A 124 -7.94 13.64 0.90
CA GLY A 124 -9.31 13.18 0.73
C GLY A 124 -9.63 11.76 1.24
N SER A 125 -8.68 10.98 1.77
CA SER A 125 -9.03 9.63 2.27
C SER A 125 -8.13 9.12 3.38
N THR A 126 -8.74 8.44 4.35
CA THR A 126 -8.08 7.56 5.30
C THR A 126 -8.54 6.13 5.01
N VAL A 127 -7.64 5.30 4.51
CA VAL A 127 -7.95 3.90 4.19
C VAL A 127 -7.38 3.01 5.29
N VAL A 128 -8.23 2.20 5.90
CA VAL A 128 -7.86 1.31 6.99
C VAL A 128 -7.94 -0.14 6.52
N TYR A 129 -6.93 -0.92 6.88
CA TYR A 129 -6.87 -2.35 6.67
C TYR A 129 -6.64 -3.06 8.00
N ASP A 130 -7.36 -4.15 8.23
CA ASP A 130 -7.08 -5.05 9.35
C ASP A 130 -6.23 -6.23 8.84
N LYS A 131 -5.28 -6.68 9.66
CA LYS A 131 -4.48 -7.86 9.36
C LYS A 131 -5.33 -9.12 9.45
N GLN A 132 -5.12 -10.05 8.53
CA GLN A 132 -5.72 -11.39 8.59
C GLN A 132 -5.15 -12.21 9.75
#